data_AF-A0A972XSW9-F1
#
_entry.id   AF-A0A972XSW9-F1
#
_cell.length_a   1.000
_cell.length_b   1.000
_cell.length_c   1.000
_cell.angle_alpha   90.00
_cell.angle_beta   90.00
_cell.angle_gamma   90.00
#
_symmetry.space_group_name_H-M   'P 1'
#
loop_
_entity.id
_entity.type
_entity.pdbx_description
1 polymer ?
#
loop_
_entity_poly.entity_id
_entity_poly.type
_entity_poly.pdbx_seq_one_letter_code
_entity_poly.pdbx_strand_id
1 'polypeptide(L)'
;MATTKKISHLKPHGGERGVNVVRARGKSTTSAANAAEIDVDKPLTEQQRLFVEHWAKGDSITSAMLRAGYSEKGTGLGYRLVRQPNILALKAQYEAKYEASAEMSREKVMAGLMEAVEMAKLMSEPATMVSGWKTVGQMCGYFAPVEHRMKVDITGNIVIDKLNSMSDAELLKLITSGTPS
;
A
#
# COMPACT_ATOMS: atom_id res chain seq x y z
N MET A 1 27.14 74.79 -15.89
CA MET A 1 27.14 74.13 -14.56
C MET A 1 25.84 73.35 -14.42
N ALA A 2 25.95 72.05 -14.13
CA ALA A 2 24.90 71.07 -14.32
C ALA A 2 23.80 71.11 -13.24
N THR A 3 22.54 70.96 -13.68
CA THR A 3 21.37 70.67 -12.86
C THR A 3 21.24 69.16 -12.69
N THR A 4 21.16 68.61 -11.47
CA THR A 4 20.55 67.28 -11.22
C THR A 4 20.01 67.13 -9.79
N LYS A 5 18.69 67.28 -9.69
CA LYS A 5 17.68 66.39 -9.07
C LYS A 5 18.02 65.66 -7.74
N LYS A 6 17.28 66.02 -6.69
CA LYS A 6 17.12 65.28 -5.42
C LYS A 6 16.71 63.83 -5.68
N ILE A 7 17.46 62.89 -5.12
CA ILE A 7 17.11 61.46 -5.07
C ILE A 7 16.13 61.28 -3.89
N SER A 8 14.86 61.08 -4.20
CA SER A 8 13.84 60.68 -3.24
C SER A 8 14.06 59.23 -2.82
N HIS A 9 14.13 58.99 -1.52
CA HIS A 9 14.23 57.69 -0.84
C HIS A 9 13.18 56.70 -1.38
N LEU A 10 13.61 55.63 -2.07
CA LEU A 10 12.77 54.47 -2.36
C LEU A 10 12.53 53.69 -1.05
N LYS A 11 11.26 53.51 -0.65
CA LYS A 11 10.88 52.57 0.41
C LYS A 11 11.24 51.14 -0.03
N PRO A 12 11.87 50.31 0.82
CA PRO A 12 12.10 48.91 0.49
C PRO A 12 10.75 48.18 0.40
N HIS A 13 10.44 47.61 -0.77
CA HIS A 13 9.35 46.65 -0.94
C HIS A 13 9.77 45.30 -0.33
N GLY A 14 9.66 45.21 0.99
CA GLY A 14 9.80 43.96 1.75
C GLY A 14 8.56 43.10 1.60
N GLY A 15 8.46 42.33 0.51
CA GLY A 15 7.48 41.24 0.43
C GLY A 15 7.78 40.22 1.52
N GLU A 16 6.75 39.82 2.27
CA GLU A 16 6.80 38.93 3.44
C GLU A 16 7.33 37.52 3.11
N ARG A 17 8.64 37.40 2.85
CA ARG A 17 9.33 36.12 2.69
C ARG A 17 9.93 35.69 4.02
N GLY A 18 9.07 35.39 4.98
CA GLY A 18 9.45 34.81 6.27
C GLY A 18 9.10 33.32 6.34
N VAL A 19 9.97 32.51 6.95
CA VAL A 19 9.71 31.08 7.21
C VAL A 19 8.38 30.88 7.97
N ASN A 20 7.99 31.86 8.79
CA ASN A 20 6.71 31.87 9.50
C ASN A 20 5.49 32.05 8.57
N VAL A 21 5.61 32.81 7.48
CA VAL A 21 4.54 33.01 6.50
C VAL A 21 4.31 31.75 5.67
N VAL A 22 5.40 31.05 5.32
CA VAL A 22 5.33 29.76 4.61
C VAL A 22 4.74 28.68 5.51
N ARG A 23 5.11 28.64 6.80
CA ARG A 23 4.53 27.73 7.80
C ARG A 23 3.06 28.01 8.06
N ALA A 24 2.64 29.28 8.08
CA ALA A 24 1.25 29.66 8.28
C ALA A 24 0.32 29.26 7.11
N ARG A 25 0.87 29.13 5.89
CA ARG A 25 0.11 28.72 4.69
C ARG A 25 -0.08 27.20 4.57
N GLY A 26 0.75 26.40 5.22
CA GLY A 26 0.67 24.93 5.18
C GLY A 26 -0.17 24.37 6.33
N LYS A 27 -1.12 23.47 6.04
CA LYS A 27 -1.78 22.68 7.09
C LYS A 27 -0.70 21.95 7.92
N SER A 28 -0.78 22.08 9.25
CA SER A 28 0.15 21.39 10.15
C SER A 28 -0.10 19.89 10.11
N THR A 29 0.88 19.15 9.60
CA THR A 29 0.79 17.69 9.46
C THR A 29 1.17 16.95 10.75
N THR A 30 1.32 17.63 11.88
CA THR A 30 1.91 17.07 13.10
C THR A 30 1.16 15.84 13.63
N SER A 31 -0.16 15.78 13.45
CA SER A 31 -1.00 14.61 13.74
C SER A 31 -1.19 13.72 12.51
N ALA A 32 -1.51 12.43 12.75
CA ALA A 32 -1.81 11.48 11.68
C ALA A 32 -3.08 11.87 10.89
N ALA A 33 -4.09 12.41 11.56
CA ALA A 33 -5.32 12.90 10.92
C ALA A 33 -5.03 14.06 9.95
N ASN A 34 -4.26 15.05 10.38
CA ASN A 34 -3.93 16.20 9.54
C ASN A 34 -3.01 15.85 8.37
N ALA A 35 -2.21 14.78 8.50
CA ALA A 35 -1.38 14.28 7.42
C ALA A 35 -2.22 13.61 6.32
N ALA A 36 -3.33 12.95 6.69
CA ALA A 36 -4.24 12.32 5.74
C ALA A 36 -5.11 13.33 4.97
N GLU A 37 -5.31 14.54 5.49
CA GLU A 37 -6.08 15.62 4.85
C GLU A 37 -5.27 16.48 3.84
N ILE A 38 -4.04 16.07 3.52
CA ILE A 38 -3.23 16.78 2.54
C ILE A 38 -3.79 16.50 1.14
N ASP A 39 -3.94 17.57 0.36
CA ASP A 39 -4.32 17.48 -1.04
C ASP A 39 -3.33 16.61 -1.83
N VAL A 40 -3.87 15.69 -2.65
CA VAL A 40 -3.10 14.78 -3.50
C VAL A 40 -2.25 15.55 -4.52
N ASP A 41 -2.71 16.72 -4.97
CA ASP A 41 -2.04 17.52 -6.00
C ASP A 41 -0.99 18.49 -5.42
N LYS A 42 -0.79 18.47 -4.09
CA LYS A 42 0.20 19.34 -3.46
C LYS A 42 1.61 18.99 -3.94
N PRO A 43 2.37 19.96 -4.49
CA PRO A 43 3.71 19.70 -5.00
C PRO A 43 4.65 19.22 -3.89
N LEU A 44 5.38 18.16 -4.20
CA LEU A 44 6.36 17.53 -3.31
C LEU A 44 7.72 18.23 -3.40
N THR A 45 8.43 18.30 -2.28
CA THR A 45 9.83 18.76 -2.31
C THR A 45 10.72 17.69 -2.93
N GLU A 46 11.90 18.09 -3.39
CA GLU A 46 12.86 17.15 -3.99
C GLU A 46 13.29 16.05 -3.01
N GLN A 47 13.50 16.38 -1.74
CA GLN A 47 13.79 15.38 -0.70
C GLN A 47 12.62 14.40 -0.48
N GLN A 48 11.38 14.87 -0.53
CA GLN A 48 10.22 13.98 -0.43
C GLN A 48 10.13 13.07 -1.65
N ARG A 49 10.40 13.58 -2.85
CA ARG A 49 10.43 12.80 -4.08
C ARG A 49 11.48 11.68 -4.02
N LEU A 50 12.70 11.99 -3.59
CA LEU A 50 13.78 11.01 -3.39
C LEU A 50 13.41 9.98 -2.33
N PHE A 51 12.79 10.40 -1.23
CA PHE A 51 12.27 9.48 -0.21
C PHE A 51 11.28 8.49 -0.81
N VAL A 52 10.29 8.98 -1.57
CA VAL A 52 9.30 8.12 -2.22
C VAL A 52 9.94 7.19 -3.24
N GLU A 53 10.93 7.66 -4.00
CA GLU A 53 11.65 6.85 -4.97
C GLU A 53 12.37 5.66 -4.30
N HIS A 54 13.13 5.90 -3.23
CA HIS A 54 13.81 4.83 -2.48
C HIS A 54 12.81 3.88 -1.82
N TRP A 55 11.74 4.42 -1.25
CA TRP A 55 10.70 3.63 -0.60
C TRP A 55 9.96 2.74 -1.61
N ALA A 56 9.64 3.24 -2.80
CA ALA A 56 9.02 2.48 -3.88
C ALA A 56 9.95 1.38 -4.45
N LYS A 57 11.27 1.51 -4.30
CA LYS A 57 12.25 0.44 -4.66
C LYS A 57 12.34 -0.68 -3.61
N GLY A 58 11.67 -0.54 -2.46
CA GLY A 58 11.63 -1.55 -1.40
C GLY A 58 12.52 -1.25 -0.18
N ASP A 59 13.13 -0.06 -0.08
CA ASP A 59 13.83 0.34 1.15
C ASP A 59 12.85 0.49 2.33
N SER A 60 13.31 0.21 3.56
CA SER A 60 12.56 0.55 4.77
C SER A 60 12.40 2.07 4.92
N ILE A 61 11.36 2.54 5.62
CA ILE A 61 11.09 3.99 5.79
C ILE A 61 12.32 4.73 6.30
N THR A 62 13.02 4.19 7.29
CA THR A 62 14.24 4.79 7.86
C THR A 62 15.38 4.83 6.84
N SER A 63 15.63 3.73 6.10
CA SER A 63 16.66 3.67 5.04
C SER A 63 16.36 4.68 3.93
N ALA A 64 15.12 4.72 3.45
CA ALA A 64 14.68 5.63 2.40
C ALA A 64 14.83 7.11 2.83
N MET A 65 14.50 7.45 4.08
CA MET A 65 14.69 8.80 4.63
C MET A 65 16.18 9.19 4.66
N LEU A 66 17.06 8.30 5.12
CA LEU A 66 18.50 8.58 5.16
C LEU A 66 19.06 8.78 3.74
N ARG A 67 18.69 7.91 2.79
CA ARG A 67 19.13 8.02 1.39
C ARG A 67 18.59 9.27 0.68
N ALA A 68 17.40 9.72 1.06
CA ALA A 68 16.81 10.97 0.60
C ALA A 68 17.45 12.23 1.23
N GLY A 69 18.44 12.07 2.11
CA GLY A 69 19.19 13.16 2.71
C GLY A 69 18.56 13.75 3.97
N TYR A 70 17.63 13.04 4.62
CA TYR A 70 17.17 13.41 5.96
C TYR A 70 18.21 13.05 7.01
N SER A 71 18.37 13.90 8.02
CA SER A 71 19.22 13.57 9.17
C SER A 71 18.64 12.41 9.98
N GLU A 72 19.48 11.70 10.74
CA GLU A 72 19.04 10.59 11.61
C GLU A 72 17.89 10.99 12.55
N LYS A 73 17.97 12.20 13.13
CA LYS A 73 16.91 12.78 13.97
C LYS A 73 15.64 13.13 13.19
N GLY A 74 15.74 13.33 11.88
CA GLY A 74 14.65 13.63 10.95
C GLY A 74 13.93 12.40 10.41
N THR A 75 14.45 11.19 10.60
CA THR A 75 13.85 9.94 10.09
C THR A 75 12.43 9.68 10.63
N GLY A 76 12.13 10.14 11.85
CA GLY A 76 10.80 10.04 12.45
C GLY A 76 9.70 10.76 11.67
N LEU A 77 10.05 11.72 10.79
CA LEU A 77 9.10 12.36 9.88
C LEU A 77 8.54 11.37 8.84
N GLY A 78 9.28 10.30 8.51
CA GLY A 78 8.88 9.31 7.51
C GLY A 78 7.52 8.69 7.80
N TYR A 79 7.25 8.32 9.06
CA TYR A 79 5.97 7.74 9.49
C TYR A 79 4.75 8.66 9.30
N ARG A 80 4.99 9.96 9.16
CA ARG A 80 3.97 10.94 8.82
C ARG A 80 3.82 11.08 7.31
N LEU A 81 4.94 11.12 6.57
CA LEU A 81 4.95 11.22 5.11
C LEU A 81 4.21 10.05 4.46
N VAL A 82 4.39 8.83 4.97
CA VAL A 82 3.72 7.63 4.43
C VAL A 82 2.19 7.65 4.55
N ARG A 83 1.61 8.58 5.32
CA ARG A 83 0.16 8.75 5.46
C ARG A 83 -0.41 9.87 4.59
N GLN A 84 0.45 10.59 3.87
CA GLN A 84 0.04 11.73 3.05
C GLN A 84 -0.45 11.25 1.68
N PRO A 85 -1.63 11.66 1.21
CA PRO A 85 -2.18 11.21 -0.08
C PRO A 85 -1.28 11.52 -1.28
N ASN A 86 -0.64 12.70 -1.32
CA ASN A 86 0.28 13.08 -2.40
C ASN A 86 1.54 12.18 -2.45
N ILE A 87 2.07 11.76 -1.30
CA ILE A 87 3.18 10.81 -1.19
C ILE A 87 2.78 9.43 -1.71
N LEU A 88 1.59 8.95 -1.30
CA LEU A 88 1.07 7.65 -1.72
C LEU A 88 0.77 7.60 -3.21
N ALA A 89 0.21 8.67 -3.77
CA ALA A 89 -0.04 8.79 -5.21
C ALA A 89 1.26 8.70 -6.02
N LEU A 90 2.31 9.40 -5.60
CA LEU A 90 3.62 9.31 -6.26
C LEU A 90 4.26 7.93 -6.10
N LYS A 91 4.12 7.30 -4.93
CA LYS A 91 4.60 5.92 -4.71
C LYS A 91 3.97 4.95 -5.69
N ALA A 92 2.64 4.99 -5.83
CA ALA A 92 1.91 4.13 -6.77
C ALA A 92 2.37 4.33 -8.22
N GLN A 93 2.66 5.59 -8.63
CA GLN A 93 3.22 5.86 -9.95
C GLN A 93 4.60 5.25 -10.14
N TYR A 94 5.47 5.31 -9.13
CA TYR A 94 6.80 4.68 -9.20
C TYR A 94 6.71 3.15 -9.19
N GLU A 95 5.85 2.57 -8.36
CA GLU A 95 5.62 1.12 -8.32
C GLU A 95 5.10 0.63 -9.67
N ALA A 96 4.11 1.29 -10.27
CA ALA A 96 3.63 0.94 -11.60
C ALA A 96 4.73 1.04 -12.67
N LYS A 97 5.62 2.05 -12.59
CA LYS A 97 6.78 2.16 -13.49
C LYS A 97 7.79 1.04 -13.26
N TYR A 98 8.06 0.69 -12.00
CA TYR A 98 9.00 -0.37 -11.67
C TYR A 98 8.46 -1.73 -12.06
N GLU A 99 7.18 -2.01 -11.81
CA GLU A 99 6.49 -3.21 -12.26
C GLU A 99 6.51 -3.32 -13.79
N ALA A 100 6.21 -2.22 -14.50
CA ALA A 100 6.31 -2.18 -15.96
C ALA A 100 7.75 -2.43 -16.45
N SER A 101 8.74 -1.86 -15.78
CA SER A 101 10.17 -2.03 -16.13
C SER A 101 10.76 -3.38 -15.71
N ALA A 102 10.21 -4.01 -14.67
CA ALA A 102 10.68 -5.28 -14.15
C ALA A 102 10.26 -6.46 -15.05
N GLU A 103 9.29 -6.22 -15.94
CA GLU A 103 8.70 -7.21 -16.86
C GLU A 103 8.45 -8.55 -16.14
N MET A 104 7.94 -8.46 -14.91
CA MET A 104 7.80 -9.62 -14.04
C MET A 104 6.55 -10.40 -14.44
N SER A 105 6.70 -11.29 -15.43
CA SER A 105 5.64 -12.17 -15.87
C SER A 105 5.52 -13.39 -14.96
N ARG A 106 4.35 -14.04 -14.95
CA ARG A 106 4.15 -15.34 -14.27
C ARG A 106 5.19 -16.37 -14.75
N GLU A 107 5.56 -16.31 -16.02
CA GLU A 107 6.61 -17.13 -16.62
C GLU A 107 8.00 -16.83 -16.03
N LYS A 108 8.38 -15.56 -15.90
CA LYS A 108 9.68 -15.14 -15.34
C LYS A 108 9.84 -15.55 -13.87
N VAL A 109 8.77 -15.44 -13.07
CA VAL A 109 8.77 -15.90 -11.67
C VAL A 109 8.91 -17.42 -11.59
N MET A 110 8.20 -18.15 -12.44
CA MET A 110 8.29 -19.61 -12.50
C MET A 110 9.69 -20.06 -12.94
N ALA A 111 10.30 -19.37 -13.90
CA ALA A 111 11.68 -19.62 -14.33
C ALA A 111 12.67 -19.47 -13.17
N GLY A 112 12.61 -18.36 -12.43
CA GLY A 112 13.50 -18.14 -11.29
C GLY A 112 13.30 -19.15 -10.15
N LEU A 113 12.06 -19.60 -9.90
CA LEU A 113 11.78 -20.65 -8.91
C LEU A 113 12.36 -22.00 -9.34
N MET A 114 12.28 -22.36 -10.62
CA MET A 114 12.88 -23.59 -11.14
C MET A 114 14.41 -23.54 -11.03
N GLU A 115 15.04 -22.41 -11.37
CA GLU A 115 16.49 -22.20 -11.21
C GLU A 115 16.92 -22.32 -9.73
N ALA A 116 16.16 -21.74 -8.80
CA ALA A 116 16.42 -21.88 -7.37
C ALA A 116 16.32 -23.33 -6.88
N VAL A 117 15.36 -24.10 -7.41
CA VAL A 117 15.22 -25.54 -7.13
C VAL A 117 16.41 -26.33 -7.69
N GLU A 118 16.91 -25.98 -8.88
CA GLU A 118 18.11 -26.60 -9.46
C GLU A 118 19.36 -26.33 -8.63
N MET A 119 19.54 -25.09 -8.17
CA MET A 119 20.62 -24.74 -7.23
C MET A 119 20.50 -25.48 -5.91
N ALA A 120 19.28 -25.57 -5.35
CA ALA A 120 19.03 -26.34 -4.13
C ALA A 120 19.34 -27.84 -4.33
N LYS A 121 19.08 -28.39 -5.53
CA LYS A 121 19.46 -29.76 -5.88
C LYS A 121 20.96 -29.95 -5.92
N LEU A 122 21.71 -29.01 -6.51
CA LEU A 122 23.17 -29.04 -6.54
C LEU A 122 23.76 -28.99 -5.12
N MET A 123 23.18 -28.16 -4.25
CA MET A 123 23.59 -28.00 -2.85
C MET A 123 23.05 -29.08 -1.91
N SER A 124 22.26 -30.04 -2.41
CA SER A 124 21.62 -31.10 -1.62
C SER A 124 20.74 -30.56 -0.48
N GLU A 125 19.94 -29.51 -0.74
CA GLU A 125 18.99 -28.93 0.21
C GLU A 125 17.53 -29.36 -0.07
N PRO A 126 17.08 -30.51 0.47
CA PRO A 126 15.75 -31.05 0.18
C PRO A 126 14.60 -30.17 0.67
N ALA A 127 14.77 -29.46 1.79
CA ALA A 127 13.74 -28.55 2.29
C ALA A 127 13.47 -27.40 1.30
N THR A 128 14.54 -26.80 0.76
CA THR A 128 14.48 -25.71 -0.22
C THR A 128 13.87 -26.18 -1.54
N MET A 129 14.22 -27.39 -2.00
CA MET A 129 13.59 -28.00 -3.18
C MET A 129 12.08 -28.18 -3.02
N VAL A 130 11.62 -28.75 -1.90
CA VAL A 130 10.18 -28.97 -1.64
C VAL A 130 9.43 -27.64 -1.55
N SER A 131 10.02 -26.63 -0.90
CA SER A 131 9.43 -25.29 -0.81
C SER A 131 9.27 -24.63 -2.18
N GLY A 132 10.27 -24.72 -3.05
CA GLY A 132 10.21 -24.22 -4.42
C GLY A 132 9.11 -24.91 -5.25
N TRP A 133 9.06 -26.24 -5.23
CA TRP A 133 8.02 -27.02 -5.92
C TRP A 133 6.60 -26.75 -5.40
N LYS A 134 6.44 -26.57 -4.08
CA LYS A 134 5.16 -26.20 -3.49
C LYS A 134 4.69 -24.85 -4.01
N THR A 135 5.58 -23.87 -4.07
CA THR A 135 5.27 -22.52 -4.58
C THR A 135 4.85 -22.57 -6.05
N VAL A 136 5.57 -23.36 -6.86
CA VAL A 136 5.20 -23.64 -8.26
C VAL A 136 3.81 -24.26 -8.38
N GLY A 137 3.49 -25.28 -7.58
CA GLY A 137 2.17 -25.91 -7.62
C GLY A 137 1.04 -24.97 -7.15
N GLN A 138 1.31 -24.05 -6.22
CA GLN A 138 0.35 -23.03 -5.81
C GLN A 138 0.12 -22.03 -6.93
N MET A 139 1.18 -21.58 -7.60
CA MET A 139 1.07 -20.73 -8.77
C MET A 139 0.29 -21.41 -9.89
N CYS A 140 0.48 -22.70 -10.13
CA CYS A 140 -0.25 -23.49 -11.13
C CYS A 140 -1.72 -23.79 -10.74
N GLY A 141 -2.12 -23.51 -9.49
CA GLY A 141 -3.47 -23.76 -9.01
C GLY A 141 -3.73 -25.21 -8.56
N TYR A 142 -2.70 -26.05 -8.45
CA TYR A 142 -2.84 -27.45 -8.01
C TYR A 142 -3.31 -27.61 -6.57
N PHE A 143 -3.18 -26.54 -5.77
CA PHE A 143 -3.63 -26.51 -4.38
C PHE A 143 -4.88 -25.64 -4.16
N ALA A 144 -5.54 -25.18 -5.24
CA ALA A 144 -6.77 -24.41 -5.09
C ALA A 144 -7.91 -25.32 -4.56
N PRO A 145 -8.65 -24.92 -3.51
CA PRO A 145 -9.78 -25.70 -3.03
C PRO A 145 -10.89 -25.74 -4.09
N VAL A 146 -11.47 -26.93 -4.32
CA VAL A 146 -12.64 -27.08 -5.18
C VAL A 146 -13.83 -26.46 -4.47
N GLU A 147 -14.17 -25.21 -4.82
CA GLU A 147 -15.39 -24.55 -4.31
C GLU A 147 -16.63 -25.23 -4.89
N HIS A 148 -17.24 -26.16 -4.15
CA HIS A 148 -18.59 -26.63 -4.44
C HIS A 148 -19.61 -25.55 -4.02
N ARG A 149 -19.84 -24.56 -4.89
CA ARG A 149 -20.95 -23.61 -4.69
C ARG A 149 -22.27 -24.33 -4.96
N MET A 150 -22.91 -24.84 -3.91
CA MET A 150 -24.29 -25.29 -4.00
C MET A 150 -25.18 -24.06 -4.23
N LYS A 151 -25.79 -23.98 -5.41
CA LYS A 151 -26.76 -22.95 -5.74
C LYS A 151 -28.05 -23.28 -4.99
N VAL A 152 -28.31 -22.58 -3.88
CA VAL A 152 -29.59 -22.65 -3.18
C VAL A 152 -30.61 -21.97 -4.08
N ASP A 153 -31.34 -22.76 -4.86
CA ASP A 153 -32.44 -22.24 -5.68
C ASP A 153 -33.61 -21.82 -4.76
N ILE A 154 -34.54 -21.02 -5.28
CA ILE A 154 -35.60 -20.28 -4.57
C ILE A 154 -36.42 -21.16 -3.60
N THR A 155 -36.50 -22.48 -3.84
CA THR A 155 -37.10 -23.47 -2.94
C THR A 155 -36.40 -23.56 -1.57
N GLY A 156 -35.09 -23.36 -1.50
CA GLY A 156 -34.33 -23.41 -0.24
C GLY A 156 -34.60 -22.22 0.68
N ASN A 157 -34.86 -21.03 0.13
CA ASN A 157 -35.25 -19.87 0.91
C ASN A 157 -36.62 -20.08 1.58
N ILE A 158 -37.56 -20.73 0.90
CA ILE A 158 -38.89 -21.04 1.46
C ILE A 158 -38.76 -22.01 2.66
N VAL A 159 -37.83 -22.96 2.60
CA VAL A 159 -37.60 -23.89 3.72
C VAL A 159 -36.97 -23.17 4.92
N ILE A 160 -36.00 -22.28 4.68
CA ILE A 160 -35.36 -21.50 5.75
C ILE A 160 -36.34 -20.51 6.38
N ASP A 161 -37.12 -19.81 5.57
CA ASP A 161 -38.16 -18.89 6.07
C ASP A 161 -39.25 -19.64 6.85
N LYS A 162 -39.62 -20.85 6.39
CA LYS A 162 -40.56 -21.71 7.10
C LYS A 162 -39.99 -22.16 8.44
N LEU A 163 -38.72 -22.57 8.50
CA LEU A 163 -38.04 -22.93 9.74
C LEU A 163 -37.91 -21.75 10.71
N ASN A 164 -37.63 -20.54 10.21
CA ASN A 164 -37.56 -19.32 11.02
C ASN A 164 -38.93 -18.85 11.52
N SER A 165 -40.02 -19.20 10.81
CA SER A 165 -41.39 -18.85 11.18
C SER A 165 -42.09 -19.87 12.09
N MET A 166 -41.47 -21.04 12.30
CA MET A 166 -42.00 -22.06 13.21
C MET A 166 -41.74 -21.69 14.66
N SER A 167 -42.68 -22.01 15.54
CA SER A 167 -42.48 -21.82 16.97
C SER A 167 -41.45 -22.82 17.51
N ASP A 168 -40.72 -22.47 18.57
CA ASP A 168 -39.68 -23.34 19.17
C ASP A 168 -40.17 -24.76 19.47
N ALA A 169 -41.45 -24.93 19.83
CA ALA A 169 -42.07 -26.22 20.07
C ALA A 169 -42.22 -27.09 18.80
N GLU A 170 -42.44 -26.46 17.64
CA GLU A 170 -42.53 -27.15 16.35
C GLU A 170 -41.15 -27.51 15.80
N LEU A 171 -40.17 -26.63 15.99
CA LEU A 171 -38.74 -26.89 15.71
C LEU A 171 -38.24 -28.12 16.49
N LEU A 172 -38.54 -28.20 17.78
CA LEU A 172 -38.16 -29.33 18.63
C LEU A 172 -38.81 -30.64 18.18
N LYS A 173 -40.08 -30.62 17.76
CA LYS A 173 -40.74 -31.80 17.20
C LYS A 173 -40.06 -32.27 15.92
N LEU A 174 -39.68 -31.34 15.04
CA LEU A 174 -39.04 -31.67 13.76
C LEU A 174 -37.67 -32.33 13.96
N ILE A 175 -36.86 -31.81 14.89
CA ILE A 175 -35.56 -32.37 15.29
C ILE A 175 -35.74 -33.77 15.90
N THR A 176 -36.76 -33.95 16.73
CA THR A 176 -37.05 -35.24 17.37
C THR A 176 -37.56 -36.28 16.36
N SER A 177 -38.34 -35.86 15.36
CA SER A 177 -38.83 -36.74 14.28
C SER A 177 -37.81 -37.01 13.16
N GLY A 178 -36.77 -36.17 13.05
CA GLY A 178 -35.75 -36.21 12.00
C GLY A 178 -34.48 -36.97 12.38
N THR A 179 -34.46 -37.65 13.53
CA THR A 179 -33.38 -38.58 13.87
C THR A 179 -33.82 -40.00 13.43
N PRO A 180 -33.35 -40.54 12.30
CA PRO A 180 -33.43 -41.98 12.11
C PRO A 180 -32.52 -42.64 13.17
N SER A 181 -33.06 -43.63 13.88
CA SER A 181 -32.25 -44.58 14.64
C SER A 181 -31.33 -45.39 13.73
#